data_AF-A0A952I7D5-F1
#
_entry.id   AF-A0A952I7D5-F1
#
_cell.length_a   1.000
_cell.length_b   1.000
_cell.length_c   1.000
_cell.angle_alpha   90.00
_cell.angle_beta   90.00
_cell.angle_gamma   90.00
#
_symmetry.space_group_name_H-M   'P 1'
#
loop_
_entity.id
_entity.type
_entity.pdbx_description
1 polymer ?
#
loop_
_entity_poly.entity_id
_entity_poly.type
_entity_poly.pdbx_seq_one_letter_code
_entity_poly.pdbx_strand_id
1 'polypeptide(L)' 'MAKVAAFHSVKASVHHNNTSCTEGNNIEKENLRKGTGGKPLCNHCARLS' A
#
# COMPACT_ATOMS: atom_id res chain seq x y z
N MET A 1 12.75 -4.39 -6.61
CA MET A 1 12.29 -3.09 -6.07
C MET A 1 12.30 -3.12 -4.56
N ALA A 2 12.35 -1.97 -3.87
CA ALA A 2 12.40 -1.98 -2.40
C ALA A 2 11.02 -2.30 -1.81
N LYS A 3 10.82 -3.56 -1.45
CA LYS A 3 9.69 -3.99 -0.63
C LYS A 3 9.77 -3.28 0.73
N VAL A 4 8.65 -2.79 1.24
CA VAL A 4 8.54 -2.11 2.52
C VAL A 4 7.52 -2.78 3.42
N ALA A 5 7.53 -2.41 4.70
CA ALA A 5 6.49 -2.80 5.64
C ALA A 5 5.12 -2.43 5.07
N ALA A 6 4.13 -3.31 5.25
CA ALA A 6 2.80 -3.09 4.71
C ALA A 6 2.18 -1.80 5.26
N PHE A 7 1.43 -1.12 4.41
CA PHE A 7 0.67 0.07 4.75
C PHE A 7 -0.61 0.15 3.91
N HIS A 8 -1.61 0.89 4.37
CA HIS A 8 -2.86 1.06 3.64
C HIS A 8 -3.48 2.42 3.91
N SER A 9 -4.41 2.82 3.05
CA SER A 9 -5.32 3.94 3.30
C SER A 9 -6.58 3.43 4.00
N VAL A 10 -7.08 4.15 5.01
CA VAL A 10 -8.39 3.86 5.61
C VAL A 10 -9.55 3.97 4.60
N LYS A 11 -9.35 4.73 3.51
CA LYS A 11 -10.35 4.92 2.44
C LYS A 11 -10.23 3.92 1.29
N ALA A 12 -9.14 3.14 1.22
CA ALA A 12 -8.92 2.17 0.13
C ALA A 12 -9.28 0.74 0.55
N SER A 13 -9.49 -0.14 -0.42
CA SER A 13 -9.80 -1.56 -0.20
C SER A 13 -8.58 -2.48 -0.31
N VAL A 14 -7.38 -1.93 -0.49
CA VAL A 14 -6.12 -2.69 -0.66
C VAL A 14 -5.03 -2.21 0.31
N HIS A 15 -3.99 -3.02 0.48
CA HIS A 15 -2.74 -2.61 1.11
C HIS A 15 -1.59 -2.59 0.10
N HIS A 16 -0.53 -1.86 0.46
CA HIS A 16 0.68 -1.67 -0.31
C HIS A 16 1.88 -2.14 0.49
N ASN A 17 2.93 -2.57 -0.21
CA ASN A 17 4.17 -3.05 0.40
C ASN A 17 5.40 -2.76 -0.47
N ASN A 18 5.31 -1.78 -1.36
CA ASN A 18 6.37 -1.48 -2.33
C ASN A 18 6.47 0.03 -2.54
N THR A 19 7.67 0.60 -2.40
CA THR A 19 7.90 2.04 -2.58
C THR A 19 7.76 2.51 -4.02
N SER A 20 7.75 1.60 -5.00
CA SER A 20 7.51 1.93 -6.40
C SER A 20 6.01 1.96 -6.75
N CYS A 21 5.12 1.64 -5.80
CA CYS A 21 3.68 1.72 -6.03
C CYS A 21 3.19 3.17 -5.96
N THR A 22 2.91 3.75 -7.13
CA THR A 22 2.42 5.14 -7.24
C THR A 22 1.08 5.36 -6.53
N GLU A 23 0.18 4.38 -6.55
CA GLU A 23 -1.09 4.41 -5.81
C GLU A 23 -0.86 4.50 -4.28
N GLY A 24 0.07 3.70 -3.76
CA GLY A 24 0.43 3.72 -2.34
C GLY A 24 1.13 5.02 -1.94
N ASN A 25 1.96 5.56 -2.82
CA ASN A 25 2.69 6.81 -2.57
C ASN A 25 1.79 8.05 -2.58
N ASN A 26 0.60 7.99 -3.21
CA ASN A 26 -0.40 9.07 -3.21
C ASN A 26 -1.37 9.01 -2.01
N ILE A 27 -1.13 8.16 -1.01
CA ILE A 27 -1.98 8.13 0.19
C ILE A 27 -1.70 9.36 1.05
N GLU A 28 -2.70 10.23 1.17
CA GLU A 28 -2.68 11.36 2.10
C GLU A 28 -2.38 10.92 3.54
N LYS A 29 -1.54 11.67 4.25
CA LYS A 29 -0.98 11.29 5.56
C LYS A 29 -2.07 10.99 6.59
N GLU A 30 -3.17 11.73 6.58
CA GLU A 30 -4.32 11.52 7.47
C GLU A 30 -5.00 10.16 7.26
N ASN A 31 -4.91 9.59 6.06
CA ASN A 31 -5.53 8.31 5.70
C ASN A 31 -4.55 7.13 5.83
N LEU A 32 -3.23 7.38 5.91
CA LEU A 32 -2.20 6.36 5.95
C LEU A 32 -2.18 5.60 7.29
N ARG A 33 -2.19 4.28 7.24
CA ARG A 33 -2.06 3.39 8.40
C ARG A 33 -1.02 2.32 8.13
N LYS A 34 -0.31 1.92 9.19
CA LYS A 34 0.65 0.82 9.16
C LYS A 34 -0.09 -0.52 9.07
N GLY A 35 0.56 -1.53 8.51
CA GLY A 35 0.04 -2.88 8.36
C GLY A 35 -0.90 -3.05 7.17
N THR A 36 -1.44 -4.26 7.01
CA THR A 36 -2.34 -4.62 5.90
C THR A 36 -3.78 -4.15 6.11
N GLY A 37 -4.18 -3.89 7.35
CA GLY A 37 -5.57 -3.58 7.69
C GLY A 37 -6.55 -4.70 7.31
N GLY A 38 -6.08 -5.94 7.18
CA GLY A 38 -6.88 -7.07 6.67
C GLY A 38 -7.25 -6.95 5.18
N LYS A 39 -6.69 -5.98 4.46
CA LYS A 39 -7.01 -5.72 3.05
C LYS A 39 -6.15 -6.60 2.13
N PRO A 40 -6.66 -7.01 0.96
CA PRO A 40 -5.87 -7.69 -0.07
C PRO A 40 -4.70 -6.84 -0.56
N LEU A 41 -3.69 -7.47 -1.16
CA LEU A 41 -2.55 -6.78 -1.75
C LEU A 41 -2.99 -6.01 -3.00
N CYS A 42 -2.52 -4.77 -3.15
CA CYS A 42 -2.68 -3.98 -4.36
C CYS A 42 -2.11 -4.71 -5.59
N ASN A 43 -2.88 -4.80 -6.67
CA ASN A 43 -2.47 -5.48 -7.91
C ASN A 43 -1.19 -4.89 -8.51
N HIS A 44 -0.97 -3.58 -8.37
CA HIS A 44 0.26 -2.96 -8.81
C HIS A 44 1.45 -3.42 -7.96
N CYS A 45 1.32 -3.41 -6.63
CA CYS A 45 2.35 -3.97 -5.74
C CYS A 45 2.65 -5.45 -6.06
N ALA A 46 1.64 -6.24 -6.43
CA ALA A 46 1.81 -7.63 -6.82
C ALA A 46 2.63 -7.81 -8.12
N ARG A 47 2.58 -6.84 -9.04
CA ARG A 47 3.37 -6.84 -10.30
C ARG A 47 4.78 -6.26 -10.15
N LEU A 48 4.99 -5.43 -9.12
CA LEU A 48 6.29 -4.79 -8.83
C LEU A 48 7.22 -5.69 -7.98
N SER A 49 6.84 -6.94 -7.77
CA SER A 49 7.62 -7.95 -7.05
C SER A 49 8.96 -8.22 -7.72
#